data_AF-A0A530H5Q0-F1
#
_entry.id   AF-A0A530H5Q0-F1
#
_cell.length_a   1.000
_cell.length_b   1.000
_cell.length_c   1.000
_cell.angle_alpha   90.00
_cell.angle_beta   90.00
_cell.angle_gamma   90.00
#
_symmetry.space_group_name_H-M   'P 1'
#
loop_
_entity.id
_entity.type
_entity.pdbx_description
1 polymer ?
#
loop_
_entity_poly.entity_id
_entity_poly.type
_entity_poly.pdbx_seq_one_letter_code
_entity_poly.pdbx_strand_id
1 'polypeptide(L)' 'VISGLVVQDPYRMGYDGIKTALAASKGEKVEANVDTGANLVTKDNMKDPKIDALLNPKLN' A
#
# COMPACT_ATOMS: atom_id res chain seq x y z
N VAL A 1 8.04 6.75 -24.82
CA VAL A 1 6.76 7.05 -24.13
C VAL A 1 6.53 5.99 -23.06
N ILE A 2 6.05 6.37 -21.87
CA ILE A 2 5.69 5.41 -20.81
C ILE A 2 4.21 5.05 -20.97
N SER A 3 3.89 3.76 -21.01
CA SER A 3 2.52 3.25 -21.22
C SER A 3 1.76 3.00 -19.92
N GLY A 4 2.47 2.79 -18.81
CA GLY A 4 1.88 2.56 -17.50
C GLY A 4 2.95 2.40 -16.42
N LEU A 5 2.51 2.38 -15.17
CA LEU A 5 3.35 2.21 -13.98
C LEU A 5 2.75 1.11 -13.11
N VAL A 6 3.61 0.24 -12.56
CA VAL A 6 3.18 -0.69 -11.52
C VAL A 6 3.34 0.01 -10.18
N VAL A 7 2.22 0.28 -9.51
CA VAL A 7 2.15 1.06 -8.27
C VAL A 7 1.86 0.12 -7.10
N GLN A 8 2.64 0.28 -6.03
CA GLN A 8 2.50 -0.43 -4.75
C GLN A 8 1.77 0.44 -3.73
N ASP A 9 1.55 -0.08 -2.51
CA ASP A 9 0.98 0.67 -1.39
C ASP A 9 2.00 0.91 -0.26
N PRO A 10 2.94 1.87 -0.43
CA PRO A 10 3.99 2.13 0.56
C PRO A 10 3.45 2.74 1.86
N TYR A 11 2.31 3.44 1.81
CA TYR A 11 1.69 3.99 3.01
C TYR A 11 1.18 2.86 3.92
N ARG A 12 0.47 1.88 3.34
CA ARG A 12 0.05 0.69 4.07
C ARG A 12 1.23 -0.12 4.60
N MET A 13 2.32 -0.27 3.83
CA MET A 13 3.53 -0.93 4.32
C MET A 13 4.06 -0.28 5.60
N GLY A 14 4.15 1.05 5.65
CA GLY A 14 4.60 1.78 6.84
C GLY A 14 3.63 1.63 8.01
N TYR A 15 2.33 1.83 7.75
CA TYR A 15 1.29 1.77 8.78
C TYR A 15 1.17 0.36 9.39
N ASP A 16 0.96 -0.65 8.54
CA ASP A 16 0.86 -2.05 8.97
C ASP A 16 2.18 -2.54 9.56
N GLY A 17 3.33 -2.06 9.08
CA GLY A 17 4.64 -2.40 9.64
C GLY A 17 4.76 -2.01 11.11
N ILE A 18 4.44 -0.76 11.46
CA ILE A 18 4.50 -0.29 12.86
C ILE A 18 3.41 -0.97 13.72
N LYS A 19 2.19 -1.10 13.19
CA LYS A 19 1.10 -1.80 13.87
C LYS A 19 1.48 -3.25 14.20
N THR A 20 2.08 -3.95 13.25
CA THR A 20 2.53 -5.35 13.41
C THR A 20 3.68 -5.45 14.39
N ALA A 21 4.66 -4.54 14.33
CA ALA A 21 5.76 -4.49 15.28
C ALA A 21 5.27 -4.27 16.72
N LEU A 22 4.26 -3.42 16.92
CA LEU A 22 3.64 -3.20 18.23
C LEU A 22 2.88 -4.43 18.74
N ALA A 23 2.15 -5.14 17.87
CA ALA A 23 1.49 -6.39 18.25
C ALA A 23 2.51 -7.46 18.66
N ALA A 24 3.57 -7.62 17.86
CA ALA A 24 4.66 -8.55 18.17
C ALA A 24 5.37 -8.21 19.49
N SER A 25 5.58 -6.93 19.81
CA SER A 25 6.21 -6.52 21.07
C SER A 25 5.35 -6.83 22.31
N LYS A 26 4.04 -7.03 22.14
CA LYS A 26 3.10 -7.49 23.17
C LYS A 26 2.98 -9.02 23.26
N GLY A 27 3.73 -9.76 22.43
CA GLY A 27 3.66 -11.22 22.35
C GLY A 27 2.46 -11.74 21.56
N GLU A 28 1.79 -10.89 20.79
CA GLU A 28 0.69 -11.32 19.92
C GLU A 28 1.24 -12.09 18.71
N LYS A 29 0.45 -13.04 18.18
CA LYS A 29 0.78 -13.73 16.94
C LYS A 29 0.51 -12.79 15.75
N VAL A 30 1.50 -12.67 14.88
CA VAL A 30 1.42 -11.86 13.65
C VAL A 30 1.72 -12.72 12.43
N GLU A 31 1.24 -12.30 11.27
CA GLU A 31 1.57 -12.96 10.01
C GLU A 31 3.04 -12.73 9.64
N ALA A 32 3.71 -13.78 9.16
CA ALA A 32 5.10 -13.68 8.76
C ALA A 32 5.29 -12.92 7.44
N ASN A 33 4.29 -12.94 6.55
CA ASN A 33 4.33 -12.29 5.24
C ASN A 33 2.98 -11.62 4.96
N VAL A 34 3.01 -10.37 4.52
CA VAL A 34 1.82 -9.60 4.15
C VAL A 34 1.97 -9.13 2.71
N ASP A 35 1.05 -9.51 1.83
CA ASP A 35 0.97 -8.97 0.48
C ASP A 35 0.27 -7.60 0.50
N THR A 36 1.03 -6.55 0.21
CA THR A 36 0.52 -5.16 0.13
C THR A 36 -0.05 -4.82 -1.24
N GLY A 37 0.10 -5.72 -2.22
CA GLY A 37 -0.48 -5.61 -3.55
C GLY A 37 0.32 -4.73 -4.52
N ALA A 38 0.03 -4.93 -5.80
CA ALA A 38 0.54 -4.12 -6.90
C ALA A 38 -0.57 -3.87 -7.93
N ASN A 39 -0.62 -2.67 -8.50
CA ASN A 39 -1.66 -2.27 -9.46
C ASN A 39 -1.01 -1.67 -10.71
N LEU A 40 -1.43 -2.13 -11.90
CA LEU A 40 -1.03 -1.50 -13.16
C LEU A 40 -1.86 -0.22 -13.37
N VAL A 41 -1.18 0.91 -13.31
CA VAL A 41 -1.75 2.22 -13.52
C VAL A 41 -1.44 2.68 -14.93
N THR A 42 -2.48 3.08 -15.65
CA THR A 42 -2.42 3.65 -16.99
C THR A 42 -3.20 4.97 -16.99
N LYS A 43 -3.22 5.68 -18.12
CA LYS A 43 -4.02 6.91 -18.25
C LYS A 43 -5.52 6.66 -18.09
N ASP A 44 -5.98 5.44 -18.38
CA ASP A 44 -7.40 5.10 -18.41
C ASP A 44 -7.97 4.92 -17.00
N ASN A 45 -7.16 4.47 -16.04
CA ASN A 45 -7.61 4.12 -14.69
C ASN A 45 -7.02 5.00 -13.57
N MET A 46 -6.10 5.93 -13.89
CA MET A 46 -5.41 6.73 -12.86
C MET A 46 -6.33 7.65 -12.04
N LYS A 47 -7.56 7.91 -12.51
CA LYS A 47 -8.57 8.72 -11.82
C LYS A 47 -9.58 7.88 -11.03
N ASP A 48 -9.49 6.56 -11.09
CA ASP A 48 -10.34 5.70 -10.29
C ASP A 48 -10.04 5.95 -8.81
N PRO A 49 -11.05 6.10 -7.93
CA PRO A 49 -10.83 6.49 -6.54
C PRO A 49 -9.81 5.63 -5.79
N LYS A 50 -9.75 4.32 -6.10
CA LYS A 50 -8.78 3.39 -5.53
C LYS A 50 -7.35 3.68 -5.98
N ILE A 51 -7.16 3.99 -7.27
CA ILE A 51 -5.83 4.26 -7.83
C ILE A 51 -5.35 5.65 -7.42
N ASP A 52 -6.24 6.64 -7.42
CA ASP A 52 -5.91 7.98 -6.95
C ASP A 52 -5.45 7.97 -5.49
N ALA A 53 -6.08 7.17 -4.62
CA ALA A 53 -5.63 7.00 -3.23
C ALA A 53 -4.22 6.40 -3.09
N LEU A 54 -3.80 5.54 -4.03
CA LEU A 54 -2.44 4.97 -4.07
C LEU A 54 -1.41 5.97 -4.60
N LEU A 55 -1.81 6.81 -5.57
CA LEU A 55 -0.95 7.84 -6.16
C LEU A 55 -0.80 9.06 -5.23
N ASN A 56 -1.86 9.41 -4.52
CA ASN A 56 -2.00 10.60 -3.68
C ASN A 56 -2.53 10.23 -2.28
N PRO A 57 -1.75 9.50 -1.46
CA PRO A 57 -2.18 9.12 -0.12
C PRO A 57 -2.37 10.37 0.76
N LYS A 58 -3.51 10.44 1.45
CA LYS A 58 -3.80 11.53 2.39
C LYS A 58 -2.95 11.37 3.65
N LEU A 59 -2.07 12.35 3.88
CA LEU A 59 -1.32 12.48 5.12
C LEU A 59 -2.15 13.39 6.03
N ASN A 60 -2.85 12.78 6.98
CA ASN A 60 -3.65 13.50 7.97
C ASN A 60 -2.76 14.34 8.90
#